data_AF-A0AAP6ENB7-F1
#
_entry.id   AF-A0AAP6ENB7-F1
#
_cell.length_a   1.000
_cell.length_b   1.000
_cell.length_c   1.000
_cell.angle_alpha   90.00
_cell.angle_beta   90.00
_cell.angle_gamma   90.00
#
_symmetry.space_group_name_H-M   'P 1'
#
loop_
_entity.id
_entity.type
_entity.pdbx_description
1 polymer ?
#
loop_
_entity_poly.entity_id
_entity_poly.type
_entity_poly.pdbx_seq_one_letter_code
_entity_poly.pdbx_strand_id
1 'polypeptide(L)'
;MFYHLKNYFYSESQKRINNRIDSINQKRLEQKRAGKKVSKLTKGKLYPNKTQKIIRLLTTDAIDITSEFLSPAIANSILFNMKYEDKVIYQNEEDKEGKQFKKEKRENLEFLNVSEIYWGTDEEMDMFSWKFHFLANLFRDILDHQFEEACFDREENREKARELVEETLQEYVPYASYQAYEQVFSQEDAHAEFIEYQLGEYTPTLLDIHYKEQHVNAFEGAIFYFCQLALSDTLVSKFSFLINQPLKYESKEKRRFVVKYTEANFRYFDPFIISYIEYTLIPILEKRKDIIQFSLGKRVYQLIVQDLEMEAYIDFQNLTNGKNKATYDKTIESEASILGLIELLEASSSYRDRLSDIQLNSHGDIELQYFNSEVFKEDTSDKYFSSQRSAYLKTLSVKNL
;
A
#
# COMPACT_ATOMS: atom_id res chain seq x y z
N MET A 1 12.70 0.59 -7.21
CA MET A 1 11.87 1.65 -7.86
C MET A 1 10.42 1.42 -7.43
N PHE A 2 9.59 2.46 -7.22
CA PHE A 2 8.20 2.33 -6.72
C PHE A 2 7.26 1.61 -7.71
N TYR A 3 7.38 0.29 -7.80
CA TYR A 3 6.72 -0.54 -8.81
C TYR A 3 5.22 -0.57 -8.56
N HIS A 4 4.80 -0.95 -7.36
CA HIS A 4 3.39 -1.09 -7.02
C HIS A 4 2.66 0.25 -7.17
N LEU A 5 3.22 1.32 -6.62
CA LEU A 5 2.60 2.64 -6.65
C LEU A 5 2.52 3.21 -8.08
N LYS A 6 3.56 3.04 -8.90
CA LYS A 6 3.51 3.44 -10.32
C LYS A 6 2.45 2.68 -11.09
N ASN A 7 2.36 1.36 -10.89
CA ASN A 7 1.38 0.53 -11.57
C ASN A 7 -0.04 0.91 -11.21
N TYR A 8 -0.29 1.20 -9.94
CA TYR A 8 -1.57 1.72 -9.48
C TYR A 8 -1.94 3.01 -10.20
N PHE A 9 -1.10 4.05 -10.12
CA PHE A 9 -1.45 5.33 -10.76
C PHE A 9 -1.48 5.24 -12.29
N TYR A 10 -0.69 4.35 -12.90
CA TYR A 10 -0.78 4.06 -14.34
C TYR A 10 -2.16 3.50 -14.70
N SER A 11 -2.60 2.45 -14.00
CA SER A 11 -3.91 1.81 -14.22
C SER A 11 -5.04 2.81 -14.02
N GLU A 12 -4.99 3.61 -12.95
CA GLU A 12 -6.00 4.63 -12.69
C GLU A 12 -6.00 5.74 -13.75
N SER A 13 -4.83 6.14 -14.25
CA SER A 13 -4.72 7.10 -15.36
C SER A 13 -5.36 6.56 -16.63
N GLN A 14 -5.09 5.29 -16.97
CA GLN A 14 -5.72 4.62 -18.12
C GLN A 14 -7.23 4.54 -17.96
N LYS A 15 -7.72 4.14 -16.78
CA LYS A 15 -9.17 4.07 -16.49
C LYS A 15 -9.82 5.43 -16.64
N ARG A 16 -9.27 6.49 -16.04
CA ARG A 16 -9.77 7.86 -16.16
C ARG A 16 -9.85 8.32 -17.62
N ILE A 17 -8.80 8.08 -18.41
CA ILE A 17 -8.78 8.42 -19.84
C ILE A 17 -9.86 7.63 -20.60
N ASN A 18 -9.94 6.31 -20.41
CA ASN A 18 -10.91 5.45 -21.11
C ASN A 18 -12.36 5.81 -20.74
N ASN A 19 -12.65 5.99 -19.45
CA ASN A 19 -13.97 6.41 -18.96
C ASN A 19 -14.37 7.78 -19.55
N ARG A 20 -13.42 8.70 -19.71
CA ARG A 20 -13.68 10.00 -20.33
C ARG A 20 -13.97 9.88 -21.82
N ILE A 21 -13.23 9.04 -22.55
CA ILE A 21 -13.50 8.73 -23.97
C ILE A 21 -14.92 8.18 -24.12
N ASP A 22 -15.31 7.23 -23.25
CA ASP A 22 -16.62 6.59 -23.32
C ASP A 22 -17.74 7.59 -23.01
N SER A 23 -17.59 8.43 -21.99
CA SER A 23 -18.54 9.50 -21.65
C SER A 23 -18.72 10.49 -22.81
N ILE A 24 -17.61 10.94 -23.43
CA ILE A 24 -17.65 11.82 -24.62
C ILE A 24 -18.39 11.12 -25.77
N ASN A 25 -18.08 9.85 -26.02
CA ASN A 25 -18.66 9.10 -27.12
C ASN A 25 -20.16 8.82 -26.93
N GLN A 26 -20.62 8.62 -25.70
CA GLN A 26 -22.04 8.53 -25.37
C GLN A 26 -22.77 9.84 -25.71
N LYS A 27 -22.28 10.99 -25.22
CA LYS A 27 -22.88 12.29 -25.56
C LYS A 27 -22.85 12.60 -27.06
N ARG A 28 -21.79 12.19 -27.77
CA ARG A 28 -21.69 12.38 -29.24
C ARG A 28 -22.66 11.48 -30.01
N LEU A 29 -22.95 10.28 -29.50
CA LEU A 29 -23.95 9.38 -30.07
C LEU A 29 -25.35 9.99 -29.97
N GLU A 30 -25.69 10.63 -28.85
CA GLU A 30 -26.94 11.37 -28.67
C GLU A 30 -27.06 12.54 -29.67
N GLN A 31 -26.00 13.34 -29.81
CA GLN A 31 -25.96 14.42 -30.82
C GLN A 31 -26.14 13.89 -32.24
N LYS A 32 -25.54 12.74 -32.57
CA LYS A 32 -25.71 12.08 -33.88
C LYS A 32 -27.15 11.64 -34.10
N ARG A 33 -27.82 11.10 -33.07
CA ARG A 33 -29.26 10.75 -33.10
C ARG A 33 -30.14 11.99 -33.29
N ALA A 34 -29.71 13.14 -32.76
CA ALA A 34 -30.35 14.44 -32.97
C ALA A 34 -29.99 15.12 -34.31
N GLY A 35 -29.29 14.42 -35.23
CA GLY A 35 -28.97 14.91 -36.57
C GLY A 35 -27.69 15.76 -36.68
N LYS A 36 -26.93 15.96 -35.60
CA LYS A 36 -25.64 16.67 -35.67
C LYS A 36 -24.54 15.79 -36.29
N LYS A 37 -23.66 16.40 -37.10
CA LYS A 37 -22.49 15.73 -37.68
C LYS A 37 -21.32 15.72 -36.70
N VAL A 38 -21.23 14.67 -35.89
CA VAL A 38 -20.15 14.50 -34.91
C VAL A 38 -19.51 13.11 -35.03
N SER A 39 -18.19 13.04 -34.86
CA SER A 39 -17.41 11.80 -35.00
C SER A 39 -16.99 11.24 -33.64
N LYS A 40 -16.88 9.91 -33.55
CA LYS A 40 -16.36 9.23 -32.35
C LYS A 40 -14.95 9.73 -32.02
N LEU A 41 -14.67 9.98 -30.76
CA LEU A 41 -13.33 10.16 -30.23
C LEU A 41 -12.66 8.79 -30.11
N THR A 42 -11.63 8.55 -30.91
CA THR A 42 -10.84 7.32 -30.88
C THR A 42 -9.54 7.56 -30.13
N LYS A 43 -9.00 6.53 -29.47
CA LYS A 43 -7.72 6.61 -28.73
C LYS A 43 -6.60 7.25 -29.55
N GLY A 44 -6.51 6.90 -30.85
CA GLY A 44 -5.53 7.48 -31.77
C GLY A 44 -5.61 9.00 -31.96
N LYS A 45 -6.78 9.61 -31.79
CA LYS A 45 -6.96 11.07 -31.88
C LYS A 45 -6.35 11.82 -30.69
N LEU A 46 -6.06 11.13 -29.58
CA LEU A 46 -5.46 11.75 -28.40
C LEU A 46 -3.98 12.05 -28.59
N TYR A 47 -3.30 11.34 -29.50
CA TYR A 47 -1.92 11.64 -29.87
C TYR A 47 -1.67 11.39 -31.36
N PRO A 48 -2.15 12.30 -32.24
CA PRO A 48 -2.19 12.07 -33.69
C PRO A 48 -0.83 11.75 -34.31
N ASN A 49 0.24 12.34 -33.77
CA ASN A 49 1.60 12.16 -34.27
C ASN A 49 2.19 10.79 -33.92
N LYS A 50 1.62 10.06 -32.94
CA LYS A 50 2.05 8.71 -32.56
C LYS A 50 0.84 7.84 -32.18
N THR A 51 -0.12 7.72 -33.11
CA THR A 51 -1.40 7.00 -32.93
C THR A 51 -1.24 5.57 -32.38
N GLN A 52 -0.34 4.76 -32.93
CA GLN A 52 -0.14 3.38 -32.46
C GLN A 52 0.42 3.31 -31.04
N LYS A 53 1.23 4.30 -30.67
CA LYS A 53 1.79 4.41 -29.33
C LYS A 53 0.66 4.62 -28.31
N ILE A 54 -0.17 5.65 -28.50
CA ILE A 54 -1.27 5.95 -27.56
C ILE A 54 -2.34 4.86 -27.52
N ILE A 55 -2.58 4.15 -28.64
CA ILE A 55 -3.50 3.01 -28.64
C ILE A 55 -2.96 1.90 -27.73
N ARG A 56 -1.72 1.45 -27.96
CA ARG A 56 -1.07 0.41 -27.12
C ARG A 56 -1.09 0.80 -25.66
N LEU A 57 -0.69 2.04 -25.36
CA LEU A 57 -0.64 2.55 -24.01
C LEU A 57 -2.01 2.60 -23.31
N LEU A 58 -3.12 2.66 -24.04
CA LEU A 58 -4.48 2.68 -23.48
C LEU A 58 -5.20 1.33 -23.56
N THR A 59 -4.53 0.29 -24.06
CA THR A 59 -5.10 -1.06 -24.23
C THR A 59 -4.26 -2.16 -23.61
N THR A 60 -3.02 -1.86 -23.23
CA THR A 60 -2.07 -2.85 -22.72
C THR A 60 -1.80 -2.60 -21.24
N ASP A 61 -1.86 -3.67 -20.46
CA ASP A 61 -1.64 -3.66 -19.01
C ASP A 61 -0.15 -3.81 -18.64
N ALA A 62 0.74 -3.92 -19.64
CA ALA A 62 2.15 -4.23 -19.45
C ALA A 62 2.99 -3.03 -18.98
N ILE A 63 3.76 -3.27 -17.92
CA ILE A 63 4.47 -2.24 -17.16
C ILE A 63 5.74 -1.74 -17.86
N ASP A 64 6.39 -2.54 -18.69
CA ASP A 64 7.59 -2.09 -19.42
C ASP A 64 7.30 -0.94 -20.40
N ILE A 65 6.03 -0.73 -20.73
CA ILE A 65 5.53 0.33 -21.60
C ILE A 65 5.30 1.65 -20.79
N THR A 66 5.31 1.59 -19.45
CA THR A 66 4.81 2.64 -18.53
C THR A 66 5.62 3.92 -18.47
N SER A 67 6.95 3.85 -18.54
CA SER A 67 7.82 5.04 -18.44
C SER A 67 7.53 6.06 -19.57
N GLU A 68 7.00 5.59 -20.70
CA GLU A 68 6.67 6.44 -21.84
C GLU A 68 5.24 7.01 -21.79
N PHE A 69 4.28 6.29 -21.18
CA PHE A 69 2.84 6.65 -21.22
C PHE A 69 2.53 8.01 -20.63
N LEU A 70 3.18 8.31 -19.52
CA LEU A 70 2.89 9.48 -18.71
C LEU A 70 3.99 10.53 -18.86
N SER A 71 4.66 10.51 -20.02
CA SER A 71 5.54 11.61 -20.40
C SER A 71 4.72 12.90 -20.55
N PRO A 72 5.29 14.07 -20.17
CA PRO A 72 4.60 15.35 -20.31
C PRO A 72 4.06 15.60 -21.72
N ALA A 73 4.73 15.11 -22.77
CA ALA A 73 4.28 15.26 -24.14
C ALA A 73 2.97 14.52 -24.43
N ILE A 74 2.83 13.28 -23.94
CA ILE A 74 1.61 12.49 -24.13
C ILE A 74 0.47 13.07 -23.30
N ALA A 75 0.70 13.40 -22.03
CA ALA A 75 -0.35 13.95 -21.19
C ALA A 75 -0.85 15.32 -21.67
N ASN A 76 0.05 16.21 -22.13
CA ASN A 76 -0.36 17.46 -22.77
C ASN A 76 -1.15 17.22 -24.07
N SER A 77 -0.78 16.21 -24.86
CA SER A 77 -1.53 15.84 -26.06
C SER A 77 -2.93 15.32 -25.70
N ILE A 78 -3.05 14.51 -24.66
CA ILE A 78 -4.35 14.04 -24.15
C ILE A 78 -5.18 15.25 -23.67
N LEU A 79 -4.61 16.10 -22.82
CA LEU A 79 -5.26 17.31 -22.29
C LEU A 79 -5.81 18.19 -23.42
N PHE A 80 -5.04 18.40 -24.49
CA PHE A 80 -5.46 19.25 -25.62
C PHE A 80 -6.52 18.62 -26.52
N ASN A 81 -6.49 17.30 -26.70
CA ASN A 81 -7.35 16.58 -27.66
C ASN A 81 -8.58 15.92 -27.00
N MET A 82 -8.63 15.84 -25.67
CA MET A 82 -9.75 15.27 -24.92
C MET A 82 -10.83 16.33 -24.68
N LYS A 83 -11.80 16.41 -25.59
CA LYS A 83 -12.92 17.35 -25.50
C LYS A 83 -14.19 16.84 -26.15
N TYR A 84 -15.35 17.19 -25.58
CA TYR A 84 -16.65 16.83 -26.13
C TYR A 84 -16.95 17.61 -27.42
N GLU A 85 -16.87 18.94 -27.39
CA GLU A 85 -17.02 19.85 -28.53
C GLU A 85 -15.68 20.53 -28.86
N ASP A 86 -15.36 20.65 -30.17
CA ASP A 86 -14.08 21.20 -30.63
C ASP A 86 -13.98 22.73 -30.54
N LYS A 87 -15.13 23.42 -30.39
CA LYS A 87 -15.24 24.88 -30.42
C LYS A 87 -16.02 25.40 -29.20
N VAL A 88 -15.43 25.26 -28.02
CA VAL A 88 -15.89 25.99 -26.82
C VAL A 88 -15.11 27.30 -26.74
N ILE A 89 -15.82 28.43 -26.72
CA ILE A 89 -15.22 29.74 -26.41
C ILE A 89 -15.23 29.84 -24.90
N TYR A 90 -14.08 29.59 -24.28
CA TYR A 90 -13.89 29.85 -22.86
C TYR A 90 -13.88 31.37 -22.63
N GLN A 91 -14.74 31.88 -21.75
CA GLN A 91 -14.68 33.31 -21.41
C GLN A 91 -13.41 33.59 -20.57
N ASN A 92 -12.70 34.67 -20.92
CA ASN A 92 -11.38 34.97 -20.37
C ASN A 92 -11.42 35.29 -18.86
N GLU A 93 -10.58 34.56 -18.11
CA GLU A 93 -9.52 35.01 -17.18
C GLU A 93 -9.69 36.22 -16.23
N GLU A 94 -10.87 36.86 -16.10
CA GLU A 94 -11.11 37.90 -15.09
C GLU A 94 -11.66 37.34 -13.76
N ASP A 95 -12.03 36.05 -13.74
CA ASP A 95 -12.42 35.35 -12.52
C ASP A 95 -11.16 34.94 -11.76
N LYS A 96 -10.83 35.66 -10.68
CA LYS A 96 -9.60 35.47 -9.87
C LYS A 96 -9.35 34.02 -9.41
N GLU A 97 -10.37 33.18 -9.37
CA GLU A 97 -10.30 31.77 -8.96
C GLU A 97 -10.49 30.77 -10.12
N GLY A 98 -10.78 31.25 -11.32
CA GLY A 98 -11.01 30.43 -12.51
C GLY A 98 -12.21 29.47 -12.38
N LYS A 99 -13.21 29.80 -11.55
CA LYS A 99 -14.36 28.91 -11.28
C LYS A 99 -15.20 28.68 -12.53
N GLN A 100 -15.50 29.75 -13.26
CA GLN A 100 -16.28 29.64 -14.51
C GLN A 100 -15.51 28.86 -15.58
N PHE A 101 -14.21 29.11 -15.73
CA PHE A 101 -13.34 28.37 -16.64
C PHE A 101 -13.29 26.86 -16.32
N LYS A 102 -13.12 26.50 -15.03
CA LYS A 102 -13.13 25.10 -14.58
C LYS A 102 -14.49 24.45 -14.85
N LYS A 103 -15.59 25.18 -14.64
CA LYS A 103 -16.95 24.71 -14.91
C LYS A 103 -17.15 24.40 -16.40
N GLU A 104 -16.80 25.34 -17.28
CA GLU A 104 -16.93 25.17 -18.74
C GLU A 104 -16.10 24.00 -19.25
N LYS A 105 -14.88 23.81 -18.74
CA LYS A 105 -14.05 22.64 -19.06
C LYS A 105 -14.69 21.32 -18.61
N ARG A 106 -15.19 21.26 -17.36
CA ARG A 106 -15.88 20.08 -16.82
C ARG A 106 -17.14 19.76 -17.63
N GLU A 107 -17.93 20.76 -18.03
CA GLU A 107 -19.11 20.60 -18.89
C GLU A 107 -18.74 20.05 -20.27
N ASN A 108 -17.62 20.50 -20.84
CA ASN A 108 -17.05 20.00 -22.09
C ASN A 108 -16.29 18.66 -21.93
N LEU A 109 -16.34 18.05 -20.74
CA LEU A 109 -15.67 16.79 -20.41
C LEU A 109 -14.14 16.85 -20.62
N GLU A 110 -13.52 18.03 -20.50
CA GLU A 110 -12.07 18.18 -20.55
C GLU A 110 -11.43 17.88 -19.20
N PHE A 111 -10.16 17.48 -19.22
CA PHE A 111 -9.32 17.49 -18.03
C PHE A 111 -8.94 18.94 -17.69
N LEU A 112 -8.86 19.28 -16.41
CA LEU A 112 -8.50 20.63 -15.97
C LEU A 112 -7.02 20.92 -16.24
N ASN A 113 -6.17 19.96 -15.91
CA ASN A 113 -4.71 20.02 -16.03
C ASN A 113 -4.13 18.61 -16.22
N VAL A 114 -2.81 18.53 -16.32
CA VAL A 114 -2.11 17.25 -16.47
C VAL A 114 -2.08 16.47 -15.14
N SER A 115 -2.09 17.16 -14.00
CA SER A 115 -2.22 16.54 -12.67
C SER A 115 -3.46 15.62 -12.56
N GLU A 116 -4.63 16.06 -13.05
CA GLU A 116 -5.87 15.26 -13.09
C GLU A 116 -5.71 13.98 -13.91
N ILE A 117 -4.86 14.00 -14.94
CA ILE A 117 -4.55 12.83 -15.78
C ILE A 117 -3.61 11.87 -15.07
N TYR A 118 -2.75 12.33 -14.16
CA TYR A 118 -1.80 11.48 -13.44
C TYR A 118 -2.36 10.94 -12.13
N TRP A 119 -2.86 11.83 -11.28
CA TRP A 119 -3.13 11.55 -9.87
C TRP A 119 -4.61 11.42 -9.57
N GLY A 120 -5.45 12.03 -10.41
CA GLY A 120 -6.89 12.17 -10.19
C GLY A 120 -7.28 13.57 -9.75
N THR A 121 -8.55 13.73 -9.39
CA THR A 121 -9.12 14.96 -8.84
C THR A 121 -8.98 15.01 -7.32
N ASP A 122 -9.08 16.21 -6.73
CA ASP A 122 -9.13 16.37 -5.27
C ASP A 122 -10.31 15.56 -4.69
N GLU A 123 -11.45 15.55 -5.38
CA GLU A 123 -12.62 14.77 -4.97
C GLU A 123 -12.38 13.25 -4.96
N GLU A 124 -11.59 12.72 -5.91
CA GLU A 124 -11.17 11.31 -5.91
C GLU A 124 -10.19 11.01 -4.78
N MET A 125 -9.27 11.93 -4.47
CA MET A 125 -8.27 11.75 -3.41
C MET A 125 -8.87 11.74 -2.01
N ASP A 126 -10.00 12.41 -1.83
CA ASP A 126 -10.77 12.40 -0.58
C ASP A 126 -11.53 11.07 -0.36
N MET A 127 -11.62 10.20 -1.38
CA MET A 127 -12.27 8.90 -1.24
C MET A 127 -11.44 7.92 -0.41
N PHE A 128 -12.12 7.14 0.43
CA PHE A 128 -11.47 6.10 1.23
C PHE A 128 -10.71 5.09 0.37
N SER A 129 -11.28 4.67 -0.77
CA SER A 129 -10.64 3.73 -1.69
C SER A 129 -9.36 4.26 -2.32
N TRP A 130 -9.33 5.56 -2.67
CA TRP A 130 -8.11 6.18 -3.17
C TRP A 130 -7.02 6.18 -2.10
N LYS A 131 -7.36 6.62 -0.88
CA LYS A 131 -6.44 6.63 0.27
C LYS A 131 -5.89 5.24 0.57
N PHE A 132 -6.75 4.24 0.62
CA PHE A 132 -6.38 2.85 0.85
C PHE A 132 -5.40 2.36 -0.21
N HIS A 133 -5.73 2.50 -1.50
CA HIS A 133 -4.86 2.00 -2.57
C HIS A 133 -3.54 2.78 -2.67
N PHE A 134 -3.55 4.10 -2.43
CA PHE A 134 -2.33 4.89 -2.36
C PHE A 134 -1.39 4.37 -1.26
N LEU A 135 -1.89 4.22 -0.04
CA LEU A 135 -1.08 3.77 1.10
C LEU A 135 -0.68 2.30 0.99
N ALA A 136 -1.57 1.42 0.53
CA ALA A 136 -1.26 0.00 0.32
C ALA A 136 -0.09 -0.18 -0.65
N ASN A 137 -0.12 0.51 -1.80
CA ASN A 137 0.93 0.39 -2.80
C ASN A 137 2.23 1.09 -2.36
N LEU A 138 2.14 2.25 -1.70
CA LEU A 138 3.31 2.95 -1.17
C LEU A 138 4.00 2.12 -0.08
N PHE A 139 3.26 1.58 0.87
CA PHE A 139 3.83 0.80 1.98
C PHE A 139 4.34 -0.55 1.49
N ARG A 140 3.69 -1.16 0.50
CA ARG A 140 4.21 -2.37 -0.16
C ARG A 140 5.56 -2.10 -0.81
N ASP A 141 5.69 -1.00 -1.56
CA ASP A 141 6.98 -0.58 -2.14
C ASP A 141 8.04 -0.33 -1.05
N ILE A 142 7.69 0.33 0.07
CA ILE A 142 8.64 0.61 1.17
C ILE A 142 9.11 -0.67 1.89
N LEU A 143 8.22 -1.65 2.06
CA LEU A 143 8.52 -2.91 2.76
C LEU A 143 9.13 -3.98 1.85
N ASP A 144 9.07 -3.83 0.53
CA ASP A 144 9.68 -4.77 -0.41
C ASP A 144 11.21 -4.69 -0.34
N HIS A 145 11.86 -5.83 -0.12
CA HIS A 145 13.32 -5.94 -0.06
C HIS A 145 14.00 -5.63 -1.40
N GLN A 146 13.27 -5.68 -2.52
CA GLN A 146 13.76 -5.23 -3.84
C GLN A 146 13.76 -3.70 -4.01
N PHE A 147 13.56 -2.95 -2.92
CA PHE A 147 13.78 -1.51 -2.88
C PHE A 147 15.30 -1.20 -3.04
N GLU A 148 15.78 -1.32 -4.28
CA GLU A 148 17.17 -1.14 -4.69
C GLU A 148 17.77 0.19 -4.21
N GLU A 149 19.07 0.13 -3.89
CA GLU A 149 19.98 1.17 -3.36
C GLU A 149 19.98 2.52 -4.13
N ALA A 150 19.31 2.64 -5.27
CA ALA A 150 19.30 3.84 -6.11
C ALA A 150 18.27 4.91 -5.69
N CYS A 151 17.45 4.67 -4.67
CA CYS A 151 16.28 5.52 -4.38
C CYS A 151 16.48 6.50 -3.22
N PHE A 152 17.45 6.31 -2.34
CA PHE A 152 17.76 7.31 -1.31
C PHE A 152 19.22 7.70 -1.47
N ASP A 153 19.52 8.99 -1.39
CA ASP A 153 20.91 9.47 -1.27
C ASP A 153 21.58 8.92 0.01
N ARG A 154 20.78 8.35 0.93
CA ARG A 154 21.21 7.77 2.22
C ARG A 154 20.42 6.50 2.55
N GLU A 155 21.13 5.38 2.61
CA GLU A 155 20.61 4.08 3.07
C GLU A 155 19.84 4.16 4.41
N GLU A 156 20.27 5.05 5.31
CA GLU A 156 19.64 5.34 6.59
C GLU A 156 18.15 5.73 6.48
N ASN A 157 17.78 6.54 5.48
CA ASN A 157 16.39 7.00 5.32
C ASN A 157 15.47 5.86 4.81
N ARG A 158 16.01 4.94 4.00
CA ARG A 158 15.26 3.77 3.53
C ARG A 158 14.89 2.87 4.71
N GLU A 159 15.90 2.48 5.49
CA GLU A 159 15.70 1.57 6.62
C GLU A 159 14.80 2.21 7.67
N LYS A 160 15.00 3.51 7.94
CA LYS A 160 14.12 4.27 8.83
C LYS A 160 12.67 4.31 8.33
N ALA A 161 12.44 4.51 7.03
CA ALA A 161 11.09 4.49 6.48
C ALA A 161 10.44 3.10 6.62
N ARG A 162 11.21 2.04 6.34
CA ARG A 162 10.78 0.64 6.50
C ARG A 162 10.39 0.36 7.95
N GLU A 163 11.28 0.62 8.91
CA GLU A 163 11.05 0.43 10.34
C GLU A 163 9.78 1.17 10.79
N LEU A 164 9.67 2.45 10.44
CA LEU A 164 8.51 3.27 10.85
C LEU A 164 7.19 2.78 10.24
N VAL A 165 7.18 2.36 8.97
CA VAL A 165 5.99 1.78 8.33
C VAL A 165 5.62 0.46 9.00
N GLU A 166 6.59 -0.42 9.23
CA GLU A 166 6.36 -1.70 9.88
C GLU A 166 5.80 -1.54 11.30
N GLU A 167 6.44 -0.70 12.12
CA GLU A 167 5.96 -0.38 13.47
C GLU A 167 4.55 0.23 13.45
N THR A 168 4.26 1.11 12.49
CA THR A 168 2.92 1.71 12.36
C THR A 168 1.86 0.66 12.02
N LEU A 169 2.16 -0.29 11.13
CA LEU A 169 1.23 -1.37 10.79
C LEU A 169 1.08 -2.39 11.93
N GLN A 170 2.11 -2.57 12.76
CA GLN A 170 2.06 -3.40 13.97
C GLN A 170 1.08 -2.86 15.04
N GLU A 171 0.49 -1.68 14.88
CA GLU A 171 -0.63 -1.27 15.74
C GLU A 171 -1.86 -2.18 15.58
N TYR A 172 -2.03 -2.80 14.39
CA TYR A 172 -3.08 -3.78 14.12
C TYR A 172 -2.61 -5.16 14.60
N VAL A 173 -3.31 -5.74 15.58
CA VAL A 173 -2.91 -6.99 16.26
C VAL A 173 -2.72 -8.14 15.27
N PRO A 174 -3.65 -8.42 14.34
CA PRO A 174 -3.46 -9.45 13.31
C PRO A 174 -2.16 -9.34 12.50
N TYR A 175 -1.80 -8.11 12.09
CA TYR A 175 -0.55 -7.90 11.35
C TYR A 175 0.67 -8.03 12.26
N ALA A 176 0.59 -7.53 13.48
CA ALA A 176 1.65 -7.69 14.47
C ALA A 176 1.92 -9.17 14.77
N SER A 177 0.87 -9.98 14.94
CA SER A 177 0.99 -11.42 15.11
C SER A 177 1.64 -12.08 13.90
N TYR A 178 1.15 -11.78 12.69
CA TYR A 178 1.73 -12.30 11.45
C TYR A 178 3.23 -11.98 11.33
N GLN A 179 3.63 -10.73 11.58
CA GLN A 179 5.03 -10.31 11.51
C GLN A 179 5.89 -10.98 12.58
N ALA A 180 5.38 -11.17 13.79
CA ALA A 180 6.12 -11.85 14.86
C ALA A 180 6.44 -13.30 14.49
N TYR A 181 5.47 -14.02 13.93
CA TYR A 181 5.69 -15.36 13.40
C TYR A 181 6.68 -15.35 12.25
N GLU A 182 6.51 -14.48 11.24
CA GLU A 182 7.46 -14.38 10.11
C GLU A 182 8.88 -14.04 10.58
N GLN A 183 9.06 -13.19 11.59
CA GLN A 183 10.38 -12.88 12.13
C GLN A 183 11.06 -14.16 12.66
N VAL A 184 10.36 -14.93 13.48
CA VAL A 184 10.94 -16.15 14.08
C VAL A 184 11.17 -17.23 13.02
N PHE A 185 10.23 -17.42 12.09
CA PHE A 185 10.36 -18.40 11.00
C PHE A 185 11.37 -17.99 9.92
N SER A 186 11.60 -16.69 9.66
CA SER A 186 12.60 -16.26 8.68
C SER A 186 14.03 -16.30 9.21
N GLN A 187 14.20 -16.35 10.54
CA GLN A 187 15.49 -16.59 11.21
C GLN A 187 15.89 -18.08 11.20
N GLU A 188 15.21 -18.90 10.40
CA GLU A 188 15.41 -20.35 10.26
C GLU A 188 16.85 -20.76 9.88
N ASP A 189 17.71 -19.92 9.30
CA ASP A 189 19.12 -20.32 9.14
C ASP A 189 19.85 -20.48 10.49
N ALA A 190 19.42 -19.81 11.56
CA ALA A 190 20.00 -19.96 12.91
C ALA A 190 19.23 -20.95 13.79
N HIS A 191 17.91 -21.04 13.61
CA HIS A 191 17.06 -21.94 14.39
C HIS A 191 16.88 -23.33 13.75
N ALA A 192 16.80 -23.44 12.43
CA ALA A 192 16.71 -24.74 11.74
C ALA A 192 18.03 -25.52 11.80
N GLU A 193 19.21 -24.89 11.74
CA GLU A 193 20.46 -25.63 12.00
C GLU A 193 20.55 -26.16 13.45
N PHE A 194 19.93 -25.49 14.42
CA PHE A 194 19.86 -25.98 15.80
C PHE A 194 18.78 -27.07 15.99
N ILE A 195 17.64 -26.92 15.34
CA ILE A 195 16.45 -27.77 15.49
C ILE A 195 16.51 -29.02 14.59
N GLU A 196 16.92 -28.88 13.33
CA GLU A 196 17.01 -29.97 12.35
C GLU A 196 18.22 -30.88 12.61
N TYR A 197 19.34 -30.33 13.09
CA TYR A 197 20.54 -31.12 13.41
C TYR A 197 20.41 -31.95 14.70
N GLN A 198 19.50 -31.60 15.62
CA GLN A 198 19.37 -32.33 16.90
C GLN A 198 18.08 -33.12 17.09
N LEU A 199 16.95 -32.78 16.44
CA LEU A 199 15.64 -33.25 16.92
C LEU A 199 14.80 -34.09 15.96
N GLY A 200 15.09 -34.13 14.67
CA GLY A 200 14.31 -34.92 13.70
C GLY A 200 12.82 -34.52 13.69
N GLU A 201 12.43 -33.70 12.72
CA GLU A 201 11.04 -33.25 12.52
C GLU A 201 10.39 -32.66 13.78
N TYR A 202 10.89 -31.49 14.19
CA TYR A 202 10.24 -30.65 15.18
C TYR A 202 8.90 -30.13 14.65
N THR A 203 7.79 -30.48 15.32
CA THR A 203 6.50 -29.82 15.15
C THR A 203 6.18 -29.10 16.47
N PRO A 204 6.39 -27.79 16.53
CA PRO A 204 6.12 -27.02 17.73
C PRO A 204 4.63 -27.05 18.10
N THR A 205 4.35 -27.03 19.40
CA THR A 205 3.00 -27.33 19.95
C THR A 205 2.18 -26.08 20.30
N LEU A 206 2.85 -24.93 20.50
CA LEU A 206 2.24 -23.61 20.71
C LEU A 206 2.46 -22.66 19.52
N LEU A 207 3.25 -23.07 18.52
CA LEU A 207 3.31 -22.38 17.24
C LEU A 207 1.98 -22.55 16.51
N ASP A 208 1.32 -21.42 16.22
CA ASP A 208 0.25 -21.44 15.26
C ASP A 208 0.86 -21.60 13.87
N ILE A 209 1.12 -22.84 13.47
CA ILE A 209 1.60 -23.20 12.12
C ILE A 209 0.61 -22.77 11.01
N HIS A 210 -0.60 -22.38 11.40
CA HIS A 210 -1.65 -21.86 10.53
C HIS A 210 -1.83 -20.34 10.68
N TYR A 211 -0.85 -19.60 11.24
CA TYR A 211 -0.92 -18.14 11.38
C TYR A 211 -1.22 -17.42 10.05
N LYS A 212 -0.75 -17.98 8.92
CA LYS A 212 -1.04 -17.46 7.57
C LYS A 212 -2.51 -17.56 7.18
N GLU A 213 -3.26 -18.47 7.80
CA GLU A 213 -4.68 -18.72 7.55
C GLU A 213 -5.62 -18.06 8.57
N GLN A 214 -5.08 -17.34 9.56
CA GLN A 214 -5.88 -16.68 10.59
C GLN A 214 -6.69 -15.49 10.04
N HIS A 215 -6.14 -14.78 9.05
CA HIS A 215 -6.71 -13.55 8.53
C HIS A 215 -6.74 -13.52 7.01
N VAL A 216 -7.79 -12.92 6.43
CA VAL A 216 -7.98 -12.92 4.98
C VAL A 216 -6.85 -12.22 4.24
N ASN A 217 -6.36 -11.10 4.76
CA ASN A 217 -5.11 -10.46 4.34
C ASN A 217 -4.57 -9.62 5.51
N ALA A 218 -3.50 -10.07 6.16
CA ALA A 218 -2.97 -9.38 7.36
C ALA A 218 -2.42 -7.98 7.02
N PHE A 219 -1.74 -7.82 5.88
CA PHE A 219 -1.16 -6.55 5.46
C PHE A 219 -2.25 -5.54 5.04
N GLU A 220 -3.15 -5.94 4.14
CA GLU A 220 -4.20 -5.04 3.68
C GLU A 220 -5.22 -4.74 4.80
N GLY A 221 -5.45 -5.68 5.72
CA GLY A 221 -6.20 -5.41 6.95
C GLY A 221 -5.55 -4.32 7.82
N ALA A 222 -4.22 -4.33 7.97
CA ALA A 222 -3.50 -3.27 8.68
C ALA A 222 -3.58 -1.92 7.95
N ILE A 223 -3.50 -1.90 6.62
CA ILE A 223 -3.68 -0.67 5.83
C ILE A 223 -5.11 -0.15 6.01
N PHE A 224 -6.11 -1.03 5.98
CA PHE A 224 -7.50 -0.66 6.18
C PHE A 224 -7.71 -0.04 7.56
N TYR A 225 -7.20 -0.67 8.62
CA TYR A 225 -7.18 -0.12 9.98
C TYR A 225 -6.49 1.25 10.02
N PHE A 226 -5.30 1.36 9.44
CA PHE A 226 -4.54 2.60 9.39
C PHE A 226 -5.30 3.74 8.69
N CYS A 227 -6.03 3.42 7.63
CA CYS A 227 -6.89 4.35 6.89
C CYS A 227 -8.06 4.90 7.72
N GLN A 228 -8.42 4.26 8.84
CA GLN A 228 -9.43 4.78 9.78
C GLN A 228 -8.83 5.77 10.79
N LEU A 229 -7.50 5.86 10.89
CA LEU A 229 -6.81 6.78 11.79
C LEU A 229 -6.63 8.14 11.13
N ALA A 230 -6.78 9.22 11.90
CA ALA A 230 -6.58 10.60 11.44
C ALA A 230 -5.15 10.89 10.92
N LEU A 231 -4.18 10.04 11.27
CA LEU A 231 -2.82 10.13 10.74
C LEU A 231 -2.80 9.90 9.22
N SER A 232 -3.58 8.93 8.73
CA SER A 232 -3.66 8.63 7.30
C SER A 232 -4.22 9.80 6.50
N ASP A 233 -5.22 10.51 7.04
CA ASP A 233 -5.80 11.72 6.43
C ASP A 233 -4.74 12.84 6.33
N THR A 234 -3.90 12.97 7.35
CA THR A 234 -2.79 13.94 7.35
C THR A 234 -1.79 13.62 6.24
N LEU A 235 -1.41 12.35 6.08
CA LEU A 235 -0.50 11.91 5.03
C LEU A 235 -1.06 12.18 3.63
N VAL A 236 -2.32 11.83 3.39
CA VAL A 236 -2.99 12.06 2.09
C VAL A 236 -3.16 13.54 1.80
N SER A 237 -3.60 14.34 2.77
CA SER A 237 -3.71 15.80 2.61
C SER A 237 -2.37 16.45 2.25
N LYS A 238 -1.27 16.00 2.87
CA LYS A 238 0.08 16.50 2.53
C LYS A 238 0.51 16.08 1.13
N PHE A 239 0.20 14.85 0.73
CA PHE A 239 0.48 14.37 -0.62
C PHE A 239 -0.29 15.19 -1.67
N SER A 240 -1.60 15.33 -1.48
CA SER A 240 -2.49 16.12 -2.36
C SER A 240 -2.02 17.58 -2.45
N PHE A 241 -1.62 18.18 -1.32
CA PHE A 241 -1.05 19.52 -1.32
C PHE A 241 0.20 19.61 -2.19
N LEU A 242 1.12 18.64 -2.08
CA LEU A 242 2.41 18.65 -2.76
C LEU A 242 2.29 18.44 -4.28
N ILE A 243 1.46 17.51 -4.75
CA ILE A 243 1.25 17.30 -6.19
C ILE A 243 0.62 18.52 -6.88
N ASN A 244 -0.11 19.33 -6.12
CA ASN A 244 -0.75 20.55 -6.59
C ASN A 244 0.19 21.78 -6.52
N GLN A 245 1.43 21.63 -6.04
CA GLN A 245 2.45 22.68 -6.10
C GLN A 245 3.29 22.61 -7.38
N PRO A 246 3.71 23.75 -7.94
CA PRO A 246 4.67 23.78 -9.04
C PRO A 246 6.06 23.30 -8.56
N LEU A 247 6.57 22.23 -9.18
CA LEU A 247 7.91 21.70 -8.95
C LEU A 247 8.96 22.60 -9.60
N LYS A 248 9.90 23.08 -8.79
CA LYS A 248 11.03 23.89 -9.23
C LYS A 248 12.17 22.99 -9.72
N TYR A 249 12.71 23.24 -10.91
CA TYR A 249 13.90 22.55 -11.41
C TYR A 249 14.83 23.50 -12.17
N GLU A 250 16.12 23.18 -12.21
CA GLU A 250 17.10 23.94 -12.98
C GLU A 250 17.30 23.33 -14.36
N SER A 251 17.02 24.12 -15.39
CA SER A 251 17.25 23.76 -16.78
C SER A 251 18.50 24.47 -17.27
N LYS A 252 19.46 23.72 -17.81
CA LYS A 252 20.62 24.30 -18.50
C LYS A 252 20.19 24.79 -19.87
N GLU A 253 20.04 26.10 -20.02
CA GLU A 253 19.78 26.73 -21.31
C GLU A 253 21.05 27.39 -21.83
N LYS A 254 21.56 26.85 -22.95
CA LYS A 254 22.83 27.26 -23.57
C LYS A 254 24.00 27.21 -22.57
N ARG A 255 24.30 28.34 -21.91
CA ARG A 255 25.41 28.53 -20.95
C ARG A 255 24.97 29.01 -19.56
N ARG A 256 23.67 29.08 -19.27
CA ARG A 256 23.14 29.52 -17.96
C ARG A 256 22.12 28.52 -17.43
N PHE A 257 22.09 28.39 -16.11
CA PHE A 257 21.02 27.67 -15.43
C PHE A 257 19.83 28.62 -15.27
N VAL A 258 18.65 28.16 -15.69
CA VAL A 258 17.39 28.87 -15.56
C VAL A 258 16.46 28.03 -14.71
N VAL A 259 15.92 28.63 -13.66
CA VAL A 259 14.89 28.02 -12.83
C VAL A 259 13.60 27.95 -13.64
N LYS A 260 13.03 26.75 -13.77
CA LYS A 260 11.73 26.49 -14.37
C LYS A 260 10.82 25.83 -13.36
N TYR A 261 9.52 25.95 -13.63
CA TYR A 261 8.47 25.31 -12.86
C TYR A 261 7.74 24.31 -13.75
N THR A 262 7.39 23.16 -13.20
CA THR A 262 6.62 22.11 -13.88
C THR A 262 5.63 21.47 -12.92
N GLU A 263 4.53 20.91 -13.42
CA GLU A 263 3.60 20.14 -12.59
C GLU A 263 4.23 18.80 -12.19
N ALA A 264 3.83 18.26 -11.04
CA ALA A 264 4.19 16.90 -10.63
C ALA A 264 3.75 15.90 -11.70
N ASN A 265 4.74 15.31 -12.38
CA ASN A 265 4.52 14.41 -13.50
C ASN A 265 5.42 13.18 -13.40
N PHE A 266 5.06 12.14 -14.12
CA PHE A 266 5.71 10.83 -14.01
C PHE A 266 7.19 10.81 -14.39
N ARG A 267 7.69 11.82 -15.13
CA ARG A 267 9.13 11.94 -15.39
C ARG A 267 9.93 12.11 -14.09
N TYR A 268 9.31 12.72 -13.08
CA TYR A 268 9.91 12.98 -11.78
C TYR A 268 9.22 12.17 -10.68
N PHE A 269 8.57 11.05 -11.03
CA PHE A 269 7.82 10.23 -10.08
C PHE A 269 8.68 9.78 -8.91
N ASP A 270 9.78 9.06 -9.17
CA ASP A 270 10.60 8.52 -8.07
C ASP A 270 11.17 9.64 -7.20
N PRO A 271 11.85 10.68 -7.75
CA PRO A 271 12.37 11.77 -6.92
C PRO A 271 11.29 12.48 -6.09
N PHE A 272 10.07 12.60 -6.63
CA PHE A 272 8.94 13.19 -5.92
C PHE A 272 8.48 12.31 -4.76
N ILE A 273 8.28 11.00 -4.98
CA ILE A 273 7.88 10.08 -3.92
C ILE A 273 8.97 9.95 -2.84
N ILE A 274 10.25 9.93 -3.22
CA ILE A 274 11.38 9.96 -2.29
C ILE A 274 11.29 11.20 -1.40
N SER A 275 11.15 12.38 -2.01
CA SER A 275 11.01 13.64 -1.27
C SER A 275 9.78 13.62 -0.34
N TYR A 276 8.67 13.03 -0.79
CA TYR A 276 7.49 12.86 0.06
C TYR A 276 7.81 11.96 1.26
N ILE A 277 8.52 10.84 1.07
CA ILE A 277 8.88 9.95 2.17
C ILE A 277 9.80 10.67 3.16
N GLU A 278 10.90 11.28 2.69
CA GLU A 278 11.91 11.91 3.54
C GLU A 278 11.36 13.10 4.32
N TYR A 279 10.59 13.97 3.65
CA TYR A 279 10.19 15.24 4.23
C TYR A 279 8.76 15.23 4.79
N THR A 280 7.97 14.20 4.52
CA THR A 280 6.58 14.10 5.00
C THR A 280 6.32 12.81 5.77
N LEU A 281 6.51 11.63 5.15
CA LEU A 281 6.18 10.35 5.79
C LEU A 281 7.02 10.12 7.06
N ILE A 282 8.35 10.11 6.94
CA ILE A 282 9.27 9.83 8.06
C ILE A 282 9.00 10.79 9.23
N PRO A 283 8.98 12.13 9.05
CA PRO A 283 8.75 13.04 10.17
C PRO A 283 7.36 12.91 10.83
N ILE A 284 6.36 12.44 10.10
CA ILE A 284 5.01 12.22 10.63
C ILE A 284 4.96 10.92 11.44
N LEU A 285 5.51 9.82 10.92
CA LEU A 285 5.53 8.54 11.61
C LEU A 285 6.48 8.55 12.82
N GLU A 286 7.62 9.23 12.71
CA GLU A 286 8.59 9.33 13.81
C GLU A 286 8.00 9.99 15.06
N LYS A 287 7.15 11.00 14.89
CA LYS A 287 6.43 11.63 16.02
C LYS A 287 5.50 10.69 16.77
N ARG A 288 5.18 9.54 16.18
CA ARG A 288 4.29 8.53 16.76
C ARG A 288 5.02 7.34 17.36
N LYS A 289 6.34 7.25 17.21
CA LYS A 289 7.12 6.10 17.67
C LYS A 289 6.86 5.79 19.15
N ASP A 290 6.87 6.81 20.01
CA ASP A 290 6.60 6.65 21.44
C ASP A 290 5.20 6.09 21.72
N ILE A 291 4.19 6.47 20.93
CA ILE A 291 2.82 5.98 21.09
C ILE A 291 2.72 4.52 20.61
N ILE A 292 3.35 4.22 19.47
CA ILE A 292 3.33 2.89 18.85
C ILE A 292 3.99 1.85 19.76
N GLN A 293 5.06 2.22 20.49
CA GLN A 293 5.71 1.32 21.45
C GLN A 293 4.78 0.81 22.55
N PHE A 294 3.72 1.56 22.87
CA PHE A 294 2.70 1.16 23.84
C PHE A 294 1.41 0.64 23.20
N SER A 295 1.40 0.41 21.88
CA SER A 295 0.24 -0.13 21.18
C SER A 295 0.00 -1.60 21.56
N LEU A 296 -1.27 -2.02 21.48
CA LEU A 296 -1.67 -3.40 21.77
C LEU A 296 -0.97 -4.38 20.82
N GLY A 297 -0.93 -4.07 19.52
CA GLY A 297 -0.28 -4.93 18.54
C GLY A 297 1.23 -5.02 18.76
N LYS A 298 1.94 -3.94 19.11
CA LYS A 298 3.37 -4.03 19.48
C LYS A 298 3.60 -4.91 20.70
N ARG A 299 2.70 -4.88 21.69
CA ARG A 299 2.78 -5.77 22.85
C ARG A 299 2.53 -7.23 22.46
N VAL A 300 1.55 -7.50 21.60
CA VAL A 300 1.28 -8.86 21.09
C VAL A 300 2.49 -9.40 20.32
N TYR A 301 3.08 -8.58 19.44
CA TYR A 301 4.30 -8.93 18.70
C TYR A 301 5.42 -9.37 19.65
N GLN A 302 5.71 -8.56 20.66
CA GLN A 302 6.77 -8.85 21.64
C GLN A 302 6.49 -10.14 22.42
N LEU A 303 5.24 -10.37 22.81
CA LEU A 303 4.84 -11.59 23.51
C LEU A 303 5.03 -12.81 22.63
N ILE A 304 4.57 -12.79 21.38
CA ILE A 304 4.76 -13.91 20.45
C ILE A 304 6.23 -14.23 20.28
N VAL A 305 7.09 -13.24 20.00
CA VAL A 305 8.53 -13.48 19.86
C VAL A 305 9.12 -14.13 21.14
N GLN A 306 8.79 -13.60 22.32
CA GLN A 306 9.26 -14.12 23.61
C GLN A 306 8.72 -15.53 23.91
N ASP A 307 7.46 -15.79 23.61
CA ASP A 307 6.80 -17.07 23.82
C ASP A 307 7.46 -18.15 22.96
N LEU A 308 7.81 -17.83 21.71
CA LEU A 308 8.46 -18.76 20.79
C LEU A 308 9.90 -19.07 21.19
N GLU A 309 10.66 -18.07 21.64
CA GLU A 309 11.99 -18.29 22.21
C GLU A 309 11.92 -19.18 23.46
N MET A 310 10.91 -18.98 24.31
CA MET A 310 10.71 -19.76 25.52
C MET A 310 10.28 -21.21 25.22
N GLU A 311 9.40 -21.44 24.24
CA GLU A 311 8.99 -22.77 23.79
C GLU A 311 10.21 -23.56 23.27
N ALA A 312 11.00 -22.97 22.39
CA ALA A 312 12.21 -23.59 21.86
C ALA A 312 13.20 -23.99 22.99
N TYR A 313 13.30 -23.16 24.02
CA TYR A 313 14.12 -23.45 25.19
C TYR A 313 13.57 -24.61 26.03
N ILE A 314 12.26 -24.63 26.31
CA ILE A 314 11.61 -25.72 27.05
C ILE A 314 11.82 -27.06 26.33
N ASP A 315 11.64 -27.08 25.02
CA ASP A 315 11.81 -28.30 24.23
C ASP A 315 13.26 -28.79 24.26
N PHE A 316 14.23 -27.90 24.11
CA PHE A 316 15.64 -28.23 24.28
C PHE A 316 15.92 -28.87 25.67
N GLN A 317 15.36 -28.31 26.74
CA GLN A 317 15.52 -28.83 28.10
C GLN A 317 14.86 -30.21 28.27
N ASN A 318 13.66 -30.42 27.74
CA ASN A 318 12.96 -31.72 27.78
C ASN A 318 13.75 -32.81 27.05
N LEU A 319 14.35 -32.48 25.92
CA LEU A 319 15.09 -33.42 25.07
C LEU A 319 16.44 -33.79 25.68
N THR A 320 17.16 -32.83 26.26
CA THR A 320 18.42 -33.06 26.96
C THR A 320 18.22 -33.85 28.27
N ASN A 321 17.12 -33.62 28.98
CA ASN A 321 16.75 -34.39 30.18
C ASN A 321 16.41 -35.86 29.91
N GLY A 322 15.84 -36.18 28.73
CA GLY A 322 15.33 -37.51 28.41
C GLY A 322 16.36 -38.53 27.88
N LYS A 323 17.43 -38.10 27.18
CA LYS A 323 18.31 -39.04 26.44
C LYS A 323 19.82 -38.83 26.53
N ASN A 324 20.32 -37.62 26.85
CA ASN A 324 21.77 -37.31 26.85
C ASN A 324 22.25 -36.63 28.14
N LYS A 325 21.68 -37.03 29.29
CA LYS A 325 22.00 -36.46 30.61
C LYS A 325 23.51 -36.42 30.89
N ALA A 326 24.23 -37.48 30.52
CA ALA A 326 25.68 -37.62 30.73
C ALA A 326 26.57 -36.65 29.91
N THR A 327 26.02 -35.96 28.90
CA THR A 327 26.78 -35.06 28.02
C THR A 327 26.55 -33.58 28.36
N TYR A 328 25.44 -33.24 29.03
CA TYR A 328 24.96 -31.86 29.20
C TYR A 328 24.77 -31.44 30.68
N ASP A 329 25.48 -32.08 31.62
CA ASP A 329 25.37 -31.85 33.08
C ASP A 329 25.57 -30.38 33.57
N LYS A 330 25.93 -29.42 32.69
CA LYS A 330 26.17 -28.02 33.07
C LYS A 330 25.04 -27.03 32.76
N THR A 331 23.98 -27.43 32.04
CA THR A 331 22.94 -26.51 31.53
C THR A 331 21.50 -27.02 31.73
N ILE A 332 21.32 -28.09 32.51
CA ILE A 332 20.01 -28.67 32.80
C ILE A 332 19.30 -27.82 33.86
N GLU A 333 18.17 -27.20 33.49
CA GLU A 333 17.28 -26.53 34.45
C GLU A 333 16.46 -27.54 35.26
N SER A 334 16.00 -27.11 36.44
CA SER A 334 15.16 -27.96 37.27
C SER A 334 13.78 -28.19 36.62
N GLU A 335 13.18 -29.36 36.85
CA GLU A 335 11.80 -29.64 36.39
C GLU A 335 10.81 -28.57 36.87
N ALA A 336 11.00 -28.03 38.08
CA ALA A 336 10.20 -26.94 38.60
C ALA A 336 10.38 -25.62 37.83
N SER A 337 11.59 -25.32 37.36
CA SER A 337 11.86 -24.17 36.48
C SER A 337 11.10 -24.32 35.16
N ILE A 338 11.15 -25.50 34.55
CA ILE A 338 10.47 -25.80 33.27
C ILE A 338 8.95 -25.69 33.41
N LEU A 339 8.38 -26.25 34.48
CA LEU A 339 6.95 -26.09 34.78
C LEU A 339 6.55 -24.63 34.92
N GLY A 340 7.36 -23.81 35.59
CA GLY A 340 7.10 -22.37 35.71
C GLY A 340 7.12 -21.65 34.36
N LEU A 341 7.99 -22.04 33.42
CA LEU A 341 8.00 -21.49 32.06
C LEU A 341 6.75 -21.90 31.26
N ILE A 342 6.28 -23.15 31.41
CA ILE A 342 5.03 -23.61 30.79
C ILE A 342 3.83 -22.80 31.30
N GLU A 343 3.74 -22.57 32.62
CA GLU A 343 2.68 -21.74 33.21
C GLU A 343 2.73 -20.29 32.69
N LEU A 344 3.94 -19.74 32.46
CA LEU A 344 4.11 -18.42 31.86
C LEU A 344 3.62 -18.36 30.41
N LEU A 345 3.88 -19.39 29.60
CA LEU A 345 3.37 -19.49 28.23
C LEU A 345 1.84 -19.54 28.19
N GLU A 346 1.21 -20.33 29.06
CA GLU A 346 -0.25 -20.39 29.17
C GLU A 346 -0.85 -19.04 29.56
N ALA A 347 -0.26 -18.38 30.55
CA ALA A 347 -0.67 -17.04 30.97
C ALA A 347 -0.47 -15.99 29.87
N SER A 348 0.64 -16.08 29.11
CA SER A 348 0.93 -15.22 27.97
C SER A 348 -0.11 -15.38 26.87
N SER A 349 -0.44 -16.63 26.49
CA SER A 349 -1.47 -16.91 25.49
C SER A 349 -2.82 -16.31 25.89
N SER A 350 -3.26 -16.54 27.12
CA SER A 350 -4.51 -15.95 27.62
C SER A 350 -4.48 -14.42 27.61
N TYR A 351 -3.33 -13.82 27.91
CA TYR A 351 -3.19 -12.37 27.84
C TYR A 351 -3.26 -11.84 26.41
N ARG A 352 -2.63 -12.51 25.43
CA ARG A 352 -2.72 -12.14 24.01
C ARG A 352 -4.16 -12.16 23.49
N ASP A 353 -4.93 -13.18 23.84
CA ASP A 353 -6.36 -13.26 23.48
C ASP A 353 -7.14 -12.04 24.00
N ARG A 354 -6.88 -11.64 25.24
CA ARG A 354 -7.49 -10.43 25.82
C ARG A 354 -7.07 -9.15 25.09
N LEU A 355 -5.82 -9.06 24.61
CA LEU A 355 -5.36 -7.90 23.82
C LEU A 355 -6.09 -7.83 22.47
N SER A 356 -6.27 -8.98 21.81
CA SER A 356 -7.08 -9.09 20.58
C SER A 356 -8.54 -8.68 20.82
N ASP A 357 -9.14 -9.15 21.90
CA ASP A 357 -10.51 -8.77 22.30
C ASP A 357 -10.64 -7.27 22.57
N ILE A 358 -9.64 -6.65 23.20
CA ILE A 358 -9.66 -5.19 23.44
C ILE A 358 -9.63 -4.44 22.10
N GLN A 359 -8.80 -4.85 21.14
CA GLN A 359 -8.77 -4.23 19.82
C GLN A 359 -10.11 -4.40 19.09
N LEU A 360 -10.66 -5.61 19.09
CA LEU A 360 -11.97 -5.91 18.50
C LEU A 360 -13.08 -5.05 19.12
N ASN A 361 -13.11 -4.91 20.45
CA ASN A 361 -14.10 -4.10 21.14
C ASN A 361 -13.92 -2.59 20.91
N SER A 362 -12.69 -2.13 20.66
CA SER A 362 -12.39 -0.70 20.47
C SER A 362 -12.66 -0.22 19.04
N HIS A 363 -12.44 -1.08 18.04
CA HIS A 363 -12.47 -0.71 16.61
C HIS A 363 -13.46 -1.53 15.77
N GLY A 364 -14.14 -2.50 16.39
CA GLY A 364 -14.98 -3.47 15.70
C GLY A 364 -14.17 -4.53 14.96
N ASP A 365 -14.88 -5.42 14.25
CA ASP A 365 -14.25 -6.46 13.43
C ASP A 365 -13.67 -5.85 12.15
N ILE A 366 -12.42 -5.40 12.22
CA ILE A 366 -11.71 -4.78 11.10
C ILE A 366 -11.54 -5.76 9.94
N GLU A 367 -11.31 -7.05 10.21
CA GLU A 367 -11.17 -8.05 9.16
C GLU A 367 -12.46 -8.17 8.36
N LEU A 368 -13.60 -8.29 9.04
CA LEU A 368 -14.90 -8.37 8.38
C LEU A 368 -15.30 -7.06 7.70
N GLN A 369 -14.97 -5.90 8.29
CA GLN A 369 -15.15 -4.59 7.66
C GLN A 369 -14.34 -4.48 6.37
N TYR A 370 -13.06 -4.88 6.41
CA TYR A 370 -12.20 -4.91 5.23
C TYR A 370 -12.77 -5.84 4.17
N PHE A 371 -13.09 -7.09 4.53
CA PHE A 371 -13.61 -8.11 3.63
C PHE A 371 -14.89 -7.68 2.89
N ASN A 372 -15.76 -6.93 3.55
CA ASN A 372 -17.01 -6.43 2.97
C ASN A 372 -16.88 -5.04 2.32
N SER A 373 -15.69 -4.45 2.29
CA SER A 373 -15.46 -3.12 1.73
C SER A 373 -15.29 -3.13 0.19
N GLU A 374 -15.43 -1.96 -0.44
CA GLU A 374 -15.21 -1.80 -1.89
C GLU A 374 -13.76 -2.01 -2.32
N VAL A 375 -12.81 -1.94 -1.38
CA VAL A 375 -11.37 -2.06 -1.66
C VAL A 375 -10.87 -3.50 -1.59
N PHE A 376 -11.64 -4.42 -0.99
CA PHE A 376 -11.26 -5.82 -0.89
C PHE A 376 -11.16 -6.47 -2.26
N LYS A 377 -10.06 -7.18 -2.49
CA LYS A 377 -9.85 -7.99 -3.68
C LYS A 377 -9.23 -9.32 -3.27
N GLU A 378 -9.69 -10.39 -3.88
CA GLU A 378 -9.05 -11.69 -3.73
C GLU A 378 -7.76 -11.70 -4.53
N ASP A 379 -6.63 -11.80 -3.84
CA ASP A 379 -5.31 -11.94 -4.45
C ASP A 379 -4.60 -13.17 -3.89
N THR A 380 -4.80 -14.30 -4.55
CA THR A 380 -4.19 -15.59 -4.18
C THR A 380 -2.67 -15.61 -4.36
N SER A 381 -2.09 -14.58 -4.98
CA SER A 381 -0.63 -14.46 -5.15
C SER A 381 0.03 -13.63 -4.05
N ASP A 382 -0.75 -12.91 -3.24
CA ASP A 382 -0.23 -12.13 -2.13
C ASP A 382 0.15 -13.03 -0.95
N LYS A 383 1.37 -12.88 -0.43
CA LYS A 383 1.88 -13.72 0.67
C LYS A 383 1.09 -13.56 1.97
N TYR A 384 0.42 -12.43 2.15
CA TYR A 384 -0.39 -12.13 3.32
C TYR A 384 -1.83 -12.66 3.21
N PHE A 385 -2.24 -13.14 2.03
CA PHE A 385 -3.62 -13.51 1.74
C PHE A 385 -3.91 -14.99 2.04
N SER A 386 -5.03 -15.23 2.74
CA SER A 386 -5.54 -16.57 3.01
C SER A 386 -6.77 -16.87 2.16
N SER A 387 -6.61 -17.82 1.23
CA SER A 387 -7.74 -18.35 0.46
C SER A 387 -8.72 -19.12 1.35
N GLN A 388 -8.22 -19.82 2.37
CA GLN A 388 -9.04 -20.59 3.30
C GLN A 388 -9.93 -19.66 4.15
N ARG A 389 -9.35 -18.59 4.70
CA ARG A 389 -10.07 -17.59 5.47
C ARG A 389 -11.08 -16.83 4.62
N SER A 390 -10.72 -16.44 3.39
CA SER A 390 -11.67 -15.83 2.44
C SER A 390 -12.89 -16.74 2.22
N ALA A 391 -12.66 -18.02 1.90
CA ALA A 391 -13.74 -18.98 1.70
C ALA A 391 -14.63 -19.13 2.94
N TYR A 392 -14.03 -19.18 4.14
CA TYR A 392 -14.74 -19.21 5.40
C TYR A 392 -15.65 -17.97 5.59
N LEU A 393 -15.11 -16.77 5.42
CA LEU A 393 -15.87 -15.52 5.56
C LEU A 393 -17.03 -15.44 4.55
N LYS A 394 -16.84 -15.90 3.30
CA LYS A 394 -17.95 -16.01 2.32
C LYS A 394 -19.09 -16.87 2.84
N THR A 395 -18.80 -18.01 3.47
CA THR A 395 -19.85 -18.90 4.00
C THR A 395 -20.60 -18.29 5.19
N LEU A 396 -19.94 -17.45 5.99
CA LEU A 396 -20.59 -16.72 7.08
C LEU A 396 -21.51 -15.62 6.56
N SER A 397 -21.07 -14.85 5.56
CA SER A 397 -21.87 -13.78 4.96
C SER A 397 -23.15 -14.29 4.30
N VAL A 398 -23.13 -15.51 3.73
CA VAL A 398 -24.32 -16.15 3.14
C VAL A 398 -25.32 -16.65 4.18
N LYS A 399 -24.88 -16.97 5.40
CA LYS A 399 -25.76 -17.44 6.49
C LYS A 399 -26.48 -16.31 7.25
N ASN A 400 -26.01 -15.07 7.09
CA ASN A 400 -26.56 -13.88 7.76
C ASN A 400 -27.48 -13.04 6.85
N LEU A 401 -27.77 -13.53 5.63
CA LEU A 401 -28.80 -13.03 4.70
C LEU A 401 -29.99 -13.99 4.71
#